data_AF-A0A0W8F7J3-F1
#
_entry.id   AF-A0A0W8F7J3-F1
#
_cell.length_a   1.000
_cell.length_b   1.000
_cell.length_c   1.000
_cell.angle_alpha   90.00
_cell.angle_beta   90.00
_cell.angle_gamma   90.00
#
_symmetry.space_group_name_H-M   'P 1'
#
loop_
_entity.id
_entity.type
_entity.pdbx_description
1 polymer ?
#
loop_
_entity_poly.entity_id
_entity_poly.type
_entity_poly.pdbx_seq_one_letter_code
_entity_poly.pdbx_strand_id
1 'polypeptide(L)'
;MKRITYSKNIFLPVTNLCRNRCQYCSFRRNLDEAHLIRRSAAQQLLEEGRDHGCSEALFTLGERPEEVEGFHLMLAGEGREDLLGYLVELCELAIEHDLLPHTNAGLLSEEDLATLQPYNASMGLMLESCATLDAHEQSPGKNPQLRLEHIARAGRLHIPFTTGILVGIGESWQDRIQSIQAISRLHDEHGHIQEVIVQPFDPKPGTAMSTHPRPEREDLVRTVRLARELLPREVAVQVPPNLADPLPLIEAGADDLGGISPITRDEINPNSSWPREEELKRSLFAYELKERLPVYPRFIRRGWHGSKTRRLTAALASEDGLRRKSISSREWW
;
A
#
# COMPACT_ATOMS: atom_id res chain seq x y z
N MET A 1 -8.93 -16.55 20.06
CA MET A 1 -8.12 -15.31 20.13
C MET A 1 -8.58 -14.39 19.02
N LYS A 2 -8.54 -13.06 19.20
CA LYS A 2 -8.84 -12.12 18.09
C LYS A 2 -7.76 -12.30 17.02
N ARG A 3 -8.18 -12.41 15.76
CA ARG A 3 -7.29 -12.54 14.61
C ARG A 3 -6.72 -11.18 14.23
N ILE A 4 -5.43 -11.15 13.92
CA ILE A 4 -4.73 -9.98 13.36
C ILE A 4 -4.04 -10.44 12.08
N THR A 5 -4.23 -9.71 10.98
CA THR A 5 -3.67 -10.09 9.67
C THR A 5 -2.47 -9.25 9.27
N TYR A 6 -1.64 -9.79 8.39
CA TYR A 6 -0.53 -9.11 7.73
C TYR A 6 -0.29 -9.76 6.37
N SER A 7 0.38 -9.07 5.43
CA SER A 7 0.83 -9.64 4.16
C SER A 7 2.36 -9.66 4.11
N LYS A 8 2.95 -10.66 3.46
CA LYS A 8 4.38 -10.63 3.12
C LYS A 8 4.58 -10.09 1.72
N ASN A 9 5.33 -9.01 1.61
CA ASN A 9 5.60 -8.36 0.34
C ASN A 9 7.08 -8.20 0.03
N ILE A 10 7.34 -7.90 -1.22
CA ILE A 10 8.52 -7.14 -1.63
C ILE A 10 8.09 -5.76 -2.12
N PHE A 11 8.86 -4.74 -1.75
CA PHE A 11 8.66 -3.37 -2.17
C PHE A 11 9.44 -3.14 -3.49
N LEU A 12 8.73 -2.76 -4.55
CA LEU A 12 9.29 -2.54 -5.89
C LEU A 12 9.08 -1.07 -6.28
N PRO A 13 10.08 -0.20 -6.04
CA PRO A 13 10.03 1.21 -6.43
C PRO A 13 10.26 1.31 -7.94
N VAL A 14 9.18 1.34 -8.73
CA VAL A 14 9.28 1.38 -10.19
C VAL A 14 9.99 2.65 -10.64
N THR A 15 9.62 3.79 -10.07
CA THR A 15 10.42 5.01 -10.15
C THR A 15 10.14 5.90 -8.96
N ASN A 16 11.14 6.65 -8.53
CA ASN A 16 11.05 7.64 -7.47
C ASN A 16 10.96 9.09 -8.00
N LEU A 17 10.69 9.27 -9.30
CA LEU A 17 10.24 10.55 -9.84
C LEU A 17 8.76 10.78 -9.54
N CYS A 18 8.42 12.03 -9.22
CA CYS A 18 7.07 12.44 -8.91
C CYS A 18 6.88 13.92 -9.27
N ARG A 19 5.75 14.28 -9.87
CA ARG A 19 5.39 15.69 -10.07
C ARG A 19 5.11 16.41 -8.75
N ASN A 20 4.66 15.66 -7.73
CA ASN A 20 4.31 16.22 -6.42
C ASN A 20 5.55 16.43 -5.56
N ARG A 21 5.54 17.50 -4.76
CA ARG A 21 6.59 17.84 -3.79
C ARG A 21 6.02 17.90 -2.37
N CYS A 22 5.54 16.76 -1.87
CA CYS A 22 4.97 16.71 -0.52
C CYS A 22 6.05 17.00 0.51
N GLN A 23 5.80 17.93 1.43
CA GLN A 23 6.82 18.45 2.34
C GLN A 23 7.40 17.41 3.31
N TYR A 24 6.72 16.27 3.50
CA TYR A 24 7.13 15.14 4.34
C TYR A 24 7.76 13.96 3.56
N CYS A 25 7.76 13.98 2.23
CA CYS A 25 8.11 12.82 1.42
C CYS A 25 9.60 12.82 1.07
N SER A 26 10.32 11.77 1.49
CA SER A 26 11.71 11.53 1.10
C SER A 26 11.87 10.58 -0.09
N PHE A 27 10.77 9.98 -0.55
CA PHE A 27 10.78 9.04 -1.67
C PHE A 27 11.11 9.77 -2.97
N ARG A 28 10.47 10.93 -3.21
CA ARG A 28 10.71 11.75 -4.41
C ARG A 28 12.18 12.14 -4.55
N ARG A 29 12.78 11.86 -5.71
CA ARG A 29 14.10 12.36 -6.13
C ARG A 29 14.02 13.36 -7.28
N ASN A 30 15.10 14.11 -7.47
CA ASN A 30 15.31 14.90 -8.67
C ASN A 30 15.79 14.00 -9.81
N LEU A 31 15.68 14.46 -11.06
CA LEU A 31 15.98 13.66 -12.25
C LEU A 31 17.38 13.04 -12.25
N ASP A 32 18.37 13.76 -11.72
CA ASP A 32 19.77 13.36 -11.61
C ASP A 32 20.04 12.25 -10.57
N GLU A 33 19.16 12.12 -9.58
CA GLU A 33 19.24 11.12 -8.51
C GLU A 33 18.20 9.99 -8.65
N ALA A 34 17.22 10.19 -9.54
CA ALA A 34 16.11 9.29 -9.66
C ALA A 34 16.46 8.02 -10.44
N HIS A 35 15.65 6.98 -10.25
CA HIS A 35 15.78 5.74 -10.99
C HIS A 35 14.47 5.32 -11.64
N LEU A 36 14.59 4.54 -12.71
CA LEU A 36 13.55 3.66 -13.23
C LEU A 36 14.07 2.24 -13.01
N ILE A 37 13.29 1.38 -12.35
CA ILE A 37 13.71 0.01 -12.09
C ILE A 37 13.95 -0.70 -13.42
N ARG A 38 15.07 -1.42 -13.53
CA ARG A 38 15.35 -2.27 -14.69
C ARG A 38 14.55 -3.56 -14.59
N ARG A 39 14.10 -4.10 -15.72
CA ARG A 39 13.37 -5.36 -15.76
C ARG A 39 14.13 -6.50 -15.08
N SER A 40 15.44 -6.59 -15.29
CA SER A 40 16.31 -7.60 -14.68
C SER A 40 16.43 -7.43 -13.16
N ALA A 41 16.49 -6.20 -12.66
CA ALA A 41 16.51 -5.93 -11.22
C ALA A 41 15.16 -6.26 -10.57
N ALA A 42 14.05 -5.95 -11.23
CA ALA A 42 12.72 -6.35 -10.79
C ALA A 42 12.61 -7.89 -10.73
N GLN A 43 13.11 -8.60 -11.74
CA GLN A 43 13.13 -10.06 -11.76
C GLN A 43 13.91 -10.64 -10.57
N GLN A 44 15.11 -10.13 -10.28
CA GLN A 44 15.92 -10.59 -9.15
C GLN A 44 15.19 -10.41 -7.81
N LEU A 45 14.55 -9.26 -7.60
CA LEU A 45 13.77 -9.00 -6.39
C LEU A 45 12.55 -9.92 -6.28
N LEU A 46 11.88 -10.21 -7.40
CA LEU A 46 10.75 -11.14 -7.46
C LEU A 46 11.18 -12.58 -7.13
N GLU A 47 12.30 -13.05 -7.69
CA GLU A 47 12.91 -14.35 -7.38
C GLU A 47 13.25 -14.44 -5.89
N GLU A 48 13.94 -13.42 -5.35
CA GLU A 48 14.28 -13.38 -3.92
C GLU A 48 13.04 -13.36 -3.03
N GLY A 49 12.02 -12.57 -3.40
CA GLY A 49 10.73 -12.48 -2.72
C GLY A 49 10.03 -13.83 -2.65
N ARG A 50 9.96 -14.55 -3.77
CA ARG A 50 9.39 -15.90 -3.84
C ARG A 50 10.13 -16.86 -2.92
N ASP A 51 11.46 -16.83 -2.96
CA ASP A 51 12.32 -17.74 -2.20
C ASP A 51 12.21 -17.50 -0.67
N HIS A 52 11.83 -16.30 -0.24
CA HIS A 52 11.52 -15.97 1.16
C HIS A 52 10.01 -16.04 1.50
N GLY A 53 9.20 -16.57 0.58
CA GLY A 53 7.79 -16.86 0.83
C GLY A 53 6.85 -15.66 0.77
N CYS A 54 7.23 -14.56 0.11
CA CYS A 54 6.34 -13.43 -0.12
C CYS A 54 5.13 -13.83 -0.99
N SER A 55 4.01 -13.12 -0.82
CA SER A 55 2.81 -13.24 -1.69
C SER A 55 2.65 -12.08 -2.64
N GLU A 56 3.24 -10.94 -2.31
CA GLU A 56 2.85 -9.64 -2.81
C GLU A 56 4.04 -8.93 -3.45
N ALA A 57 3.86 -8.49 -4.68
CA ALA A 57 4.76 -7.57 -5.35
C ALA A 57 4.13 -6.17 -5.25
N LEU A 58 4.60 -5.37 -4.30
CA LEU A 58 4.10 -4.01 -4.06
C LEU A 58 4.82 -3.02 -4.98
N PHE A 59 4.22 -2.76 -6.14
CA PHE A 59 4.70 -1.76 -7.09
C PHE A 59 4.34 -0.37 -6.60
N THR A 60 5.35 0.45 -6.34
CA THR A 60 5.17 1.85 -5.93
C THR A 60 5.93 2.77 -6.86
N LEU A 61 5.32 3.90 -7.20
CA LEU A 61 5.97 4.96 -7.96
C LEU A 61 5.44 6.31 -7.56
N GLY A 62 6.21 7.36 -7.86
CA GLY A 62 5.69 8.71 -7.77
C GLY A 62 4.59 8.93 -8.80
N GLU A 63 3.78 9.95 -8.54
CA GLU A 63 2.65 10.30 -9.40
C GLU A 63 3.11 11.07 -10.63
N ARG A 64 2.58 10.64 -11.79
CA ARG A 64 2.75 11.29 -13.10
C ARG A 64 4.23 11.68 -13.38
N PRO A 65 5.19 10.75 -13.25
CA PRO A 65 6.60 11.03 -13.56
C PRO A 65 6.79 11.50 -15.01
N GLU A 66 5.87 11.19 -15.93
CA GLU A 66 5.84 11.68 -17.31
C GLU A 66 5.70 13.21 -17.44
N GLU A 67 5.18 13.88 -16.41
CA GLU A 67 5.12 15.35 -16.35
C GLU A 67 6.47 15.97 -15.92
N VAL A 68 7.44 15.15 -15.48
CA VAL A 68 8.78 15.62 -15.15
C VAL A 68 9.63 15.66 -16.42
N GLU A 69 10.10 16.86 -16.77
CA GLU A 69 10.99 17.05 -17.91
C GLU A 69 12.20 16.11 -17.84
N GLY A 70 12.46 15.38 -18.93
CA GLY A 70 13.56 14.41 -19.04
C GLY A 70 13.19 12.96 -18.69
N PHE A 71 12.02 12.68 -18.09
CA PHE A 71 11.64 11.29 -17.77
C PHE A 71 11.56 10.37 -19.00
N HIS A 72 11.12 10.90 -20.15
CA HIS A 72 11.08 10.14 -21.41
C HIS A 72 12.44 9.55 -21.81
N LEU A 73 13.56 10.20 -21.43
CA LEU A 73 14.91 9.67 -21.69
C LEU A 73 15.22 8.48 -20.78
N MET A 74 14.72 8.47 -19.54
CA MET A 74 14.85 7.33 -18.63
C MET A 74 14.09 6.11 -19.13
N LEU A 75 12.85 6.31 -19.61
CA LEU A 75 12.05 5.26 -20.24
C LEU A 75 12.74 4.71 -21.50
N ALA A 76 13.18 5.59 -22.40
CA ALA A 76 13.87 5.19 -23.62
C ALA A 76 15.19 4.46 -23.33
N GLY A 77 15.90 4.83 -22.26
CA GLY A 77 17.11 4.14 -21.80
C GLY A 77 16.88 2.69 -21.38
N GLU A 78 15.68 2.34 -20.92
CA GLU A 78 15.25 0.97 -20.64
C GLU A 78 14.53 0.32 -21.83
N GLY A 79 14.51 0.99 -23.00
CA GLY A 79 13.85 0.51 -24.21
C GLY A 79 12.33 0.45 -24.07
N ARG A 80 11.73 1.43 -23.39
CA ARG A 80 10.28 1.56 -23.19
C ARG A 80 9.81 2.93 -23.70
N GLU A 81 8.59 2.96 -24.23
CA GLU A 81 7.95 4.18 -24.74
C GLU A 81 6.88 4.73 -23.79
N ASP A 82 6.28 3.84 -22.99
CA ASP A 82 5.17 4.14 -22.10
C ASP A 82 5.38 3.49 -20.73
N LEU A 83 5.13 4.25 -19.67
CA LEU A 83 5.27 3.77 -18.30
C LEU A 83 4.15 2.82 -17.91
N LEU A 84 2.92 3.04 -18.38
CA LEU A 84 1.79 2.18 -18.03
C LEU A 84 1.99 0.77 -18.61
N GLY A 85 2.40 0.67 -19.87
CA GLY A 85 2.78 -0.58 -20.52
C GLY A 85 3.95 -1.26 -19.82
N TYR A 86 4.96 -0.51 -19.37
CA TYR A 86 6.05 -1.09 -18.60
C TYR A 86 5.59 -1.61 -17.24
N LEU A 87 4.68 -0.90 -16.57
CA LEU A 87 4.08 -1.35 -15.31
C LEU A 87 3.25 -2.62 -15.49
N VAL A 88 2.51 -2.76 -16.60
CA VAL A 88 1.83 -4.00 -16.98
C VAL A 88 2.82 -5.15 -17.15
N GLU A 89 3.92 -4.93 -17.88
CA GLU A 89 4.97 -5.93 -18.07
C GLU A 89 5.56 -6.39 -16.72
N LEU A 90 5.81 -5.45 -15.79
CA LEU A 90 6.29 -5.78 -14.45
C LEU A 90 5.26 -6.58 -13.64
N CYS A 91 3.97 -6.26 -13.76
CA CYS A 91 2.91 -7.04 -13.12
C CYS A 91 2.82 -8.47 -13.69
N GLU A 92 2.95 -8.64 -15.00
CA GLU A 92 3.03 -9.96 -15.66
C GLU A 92 4.22 -10.74 -15.14
N LEU A 93 5.40 -10.11 -15.08
CA LEU A 93 6.62 -10.71 -14.55
C LEU A 93 6.44 -11.18 -13.09
N ALA A 94 5.76 -10.39 -12.26
CA ALA A 94 5.49 -10.79 -10.88
C ALA A 94 4.59 -12.02 -10.78
N ILE A 95 3.54 -12.10 -11.61
CA ILE A 95 2.65 -13.26 -11.67
C ILE A 95 3.42 -14.51 -12.13
N GLU A 96 4.32 -14.37 -13.11
CA GLU A 96 5.23 -15.44 -13.56
C GLU A 96 6.17 -15.95 -12.45
N HIS A 97 6.42 -15.11 -11.45
CA HIS A 97 7.29 -15.40 -10.30
C HIS A 97 6.49 -15.77 -9.04
N ASP A 98 5.21 -16.10 -9.18
CA ASP A 98 4.30 -16.50 -8.09
C ASP A 98 4.03 -15.40 -7.04
N LEU A 99 4.19 -14.12 -7.39
CA LEU A 99 3.78 -12.99 -6.57
C LEU A 99 2.57 -12.26 -7.19
N LEU A 100 1.61 -11.89 -6.32
CA LEU A 100 0.43 -11.13 -6.70
C LEU A 100 0.77 -9.62 -6.76
N PRO A 101 0.54 -8.94 -7.89
CA PRO A 101 0.77 -7.51 -7.99
C PRO A 101 -0.19 -6.70 -7.11
N HIS A 102 0.36 -5.70 -6.42
CA HIS A 102 -0.36 -4.62 -5.77
C HIS A 102 0.25 -3.29 -6.22
N THR A 103 -0.52 -2.48 -6.95
CA THR A 103 0.00 -1.24 -7.54
C THR A 103 -0.46 0.02 -6.80
N ASN A 104 0.51 0.88 -6.46
CA ASN A 104 0.34 2.24 -5.94
C ASN A 104 1.03 3.24 -6.87
N ALA A 105 0.29 3.81 -7.82
CA ALA A 105 0.83 4.62 -8.93
C ALA A 105 0.42 6.10 -8.94
N GLY A 106 -0.03 6.63 -7.79
CA GLY A 106 -0.59 7.98 -7.73
C GLY A 106 -1.94 8.08 -8.46
N LEU A 107 -2.33 9.29 -8.87
CA LEU A 107 -3.56 9.53 -9.60
C LEU A 107 -3.52 9.01 -11.04
N LEU A 108 -4.26 7.93 -11.28
CA LEU A 108 -4.53 7.34 -12.58
C LEU A 108 -5.86 7.81 -13.20
N SER A 109 -5.94 7.74 -14.52
CA SER A 109 -7.23 7.90 -15.23
C SER A 109 -8.09 6.64 -15.03
N GLU A 110 -9.39 6.71 -15.34
CA GLU A 110 -10.26 5.51 -15.29
C GLU A 110 -9.80 4.45 -16.32
N GLU A 111 -9.26 4.88 -17.46
CA GLU A 111 -8.68 4.01 -18.49
C GLU A 111 -7.37 3.34 -18.02
N ASP A 112 -6.50 4.09 -17.35
CA ASP A 112 -5.25 3.57 -16.78
C ASP A 112 -5.56 2.52 -15.69
N LEU A 113 -6.54 2.80 -14.83
CA LEU A 113 -7.03 1.84 -13.83
C LEU A 113 -7.58 0.58 -14.49
N ALA A 114 -8.42 0.72 -15.53
CA ALA A 114 -8.98 -0.41 -16.26
C ALA A 114 -7.89 -1.25 -16.94
N THR A 115 -6.82 -0.62 -17.41
CA THR A 115 -5.66 -1.29 -18.01
C THR A 115 -4.89 -2.13 -17.00
N LEU A 116 -4.72 -1.63 -15.77
CA LEU A 116 -3.98 -2.33 -14.70
C LEU A 116 -4.83 -3.36 -13.94
N GLN A 117 -6.15 -3.19 -13.89
CA GLN A 117 -7.06 -4.04 -13.11
C GLN A 117 -6.86 -5.54 -13.36
N PRO A 118 -6.73 -6.04 -14.62
CA PRO A 118 -6.60 -7.46 -14.88
C PRO A 118 -5.38 -8.11 -14.23
N TYR A 119 -4.34 -7.33 -13.97
CA TYR A 119 -3.03 -7.78 -13.51
C TYR A 119 -2.84 -7.64 -12.00
N ASN A 120 -3.68 -6.86 -11.33
CA ASN A 120 -3.51 -6.55 -9.92
C ASN A 120 -4.47 -7.34 -9.02
N ALA A 121 -3.95 -7.85 -7.90
CA ALA A 121 -4.79 -8.43 -6.86
C ALA A 121 -5.57 -7.33 -6.11
N SER A 122 -4.89 -6.22 -5.84
CA SER A 122 -5.42 -4.98 -5.29
C SER A 122 -4.64 -3.79 -5.83
N MET A 123 -5.19 -2.60 -5.68
CA MET A 123 -4.50 -1.35 -5.97
C MET A 123 -4.69 -0.40 -4.80
N GLY A 124 -3.89 0.66 -4.72
CA GLY A 124 -4.00 1.58 -3.62
C GLY A 124 -3.65 3.03 -3.93
N LEU A 125 -4.25 3.89 -3.11
CA LEU A 125 -4.00 5.31 -3.06
C LEU A 125 -4.39 5.79 -1.66
N MET A 126 -3.41 6.22 -0.87
CA MET A 126 -3.68 6.94 0.39
C MET A 126 -4.50 8.19 0.08
N LEU A 127 -5.55 8.48 0.84
CA LEU A 127 -6.27 9.76 0.78
C LEU A 127 -5.48 10.86 1.49
N GLU A 128 -4.70 10.47 2.50
CA GLU A 128 -3.95 11.32 3.43
C GLU A 128 -4.84 12.20 4.31
N SER A 129 -5.59 13.13 3.72
CA SER A 129 -6.52 14.01 4.41
C SER A 129 -7.54 14.60 3.43
N CYS A 130 -8.75 14.92 3.92
CA CYS A 130 -9.72 15.74 3.21
C CYS A 130 -9.44 17.24 3.28
N ALA A 131 -8.46 17.67 4.09
CA ALA A 131 -8.10 19.07 4.25
C ALA A 131 -7.11 19.54 3.18
N THR A 132 -7.14 20.85 2.90
CA THR A 132 -6.03 21.53 2.22
C THR A 132 -4.94 21.81 3.25
N LEU A 133 -3.75 21.24 3.05
CA LEU A 133 -2.65 21.30 3.99
C LEU A 133 -1.43 21.98 3.36
N ASP A 134 -0.69 22.76 4.14
CA ASP A 134 0.59 23.37 3.71
C ASP A 134 1.59 22.30 3.25
N ALA A 135 1.55 21.12 3.88
CA ALA A 135 2.34 19.94 3.51
C ALA A 135 2.18 19.52 2.04
N HIS A 136 1.10 19.95 1.38
CA HIS A 136 0.71 19.61 0.02
C HIS A 136 0.68 20.81 -0.94
N GLU A 137 1.13 22.00 -0.53
CA GLU A 137 1.06 23.23 -1.34
C GLU A 137 1.68 23.06 -2.75
N GLN A 138 2.80 22.34 -2.85
CA GLN A 138 3.49 22.04 -4.11
C GLN A 138 3.17 20.63 -4.65
N SER A 139 1.99 20.10 -4.32
CA SER A 139 1.58 18.73 -4.66
C SER A 139 0.18 18.71 -5.27
N PRO A 140 0.02 19.06 -6.57
CA PRO A 140 -1.30 19.13 -7.20
C PRO A 140 -2.12 17.84 -7.10
N GLY A 141 -1.45 16.68 -7.10
CA GLY A 141 -2.07 15.37 -6.92
C GLY A 141 -2.58 15.04 -5.52
N LYS A 142 -2.25 15.88 -4.55
CA LYS A 142 -2.73 15.78 -3.17
C LYS A 142 -4.01 16.57 -2.92
N ASN A 143 -4.59 17.16 -3.97
CA ASN A 143 -5.94 17.73 -3.88
C ASN A 143 -6.94 16.64 -3.44
N PRO A 144 -7.64 16.82 -2.31
CA PRO A 144 -8.53 15.79 -1.76
C PRO A 144 -9.64 15.34 -2.69
N GLN A 145 -10.23 16.26 -3.47
CA GLN A 145 -11.32 15.94 -4.38
C GLN A 145 -10.85 15.00 -5.50
N LEU A 146 -9.65 15.23 -6.04
CA LEU A 146 -9.07 14.35 -7.06
C LEU A 146 -8.79 12.95 -6.52
N ARG A 147 -8.32 12.84 -5.27
CA ARG A 147 -8.04 11.55 -4.63
C ARG A 147 -9.33 10.79 -4.31
N LEU A 148 -10.35 11.45 -3.79
CA LEU A 148 -11.67 10.86 -3.57
C LEU A 148 -12.28 10.35 -4.88
N GLU A 149 -12.21 11.15 -5.96
CA GLU A 149 -12.69 10.72 -7.28
C GLU A 149 -11.88 9.55 -7.84
N HIS A 150 -10.57 9.49 -7.63
CA HIS A 150 -9.76 8.34 -8.01
C HIS A 150 -10.16 7.07 -7.26
N ILE A 151 -10.39 7.17 -5.96
CA ILE A 151 -10.87 6.04 -5.15
C ILE A 151 -12.26 5.61 -5.67
N ALA A 152 -13.16 6.56 -5.98
CA ALA A 152 -14.46 6.25 -6.58
C ALA A 152 -14.34 5.52 -7.94
N ARG A 153 -13.43 5.94 -8.83
CA ARG A 153 -13.13 5.26 -10.11
C ARG A 153 -12.74 3.81 -9.90
N ALA A 154 -11.85 3.54 -8.95
CA ALA A 154 -11.46 2.18 -8.61
C ALA A 154 -12.67 1.35 -8.15
N GLY A 155 -13.57 1.96 -7.39
CA GLY A 155 -14.85 1.37 -6.99
C GLY A 155 -15.76 1.01 -8.16
N ARG A 156 -15.94 1.92 -9.12
CA ARG A 156 -16.74 1.69 -10.35
C ARG A 156 -16.18 0.52 -11.19
N LEU A 157 -14.88 0.31 -11.15
CA LEU A 157 -14.17 -0.77 -11.84
C LEU A 157 -14.05 -2.06 -11.00
N HIS A 158 -14.69 -2.12 -9.83
CA HIS A 158 -14.64 -3.27 -8.92
C HIS A 158 -13.21 -3.66 -8.49
N ILE A 159 -12.33 -2.69 -8.31
CA ILE A 159 -10.94 -2.92 -7.88
C ILE A 159 -10.89 -3.00 -6.36
N PRO A 160 -10.41 -4.11 -5.74
CA PRO A 160 -10.13 -4.15 -4.31
C PRO A 160 -9.08 -3.10 -3.97
N PHE A 161 -9.42 -2.19 -3.04
CA PHE A 161 -8.67 -0.95 -2.92
C PHE A 161 -8.18 -0.64 -1.51
N THR A 162 -6.90 -0.28 -1.41
CA THR A 162 -6.25 0.17 -0.19
C THR A 162 -6.19 1.69 -0.16
N THR A 163 -6.68 2.30 0.92
CA THR A 163 -6.57 3.75 1.15
C THR A 163 -6.29 4.02 2.63
N GLY A 164 -6.29 5.29 3.04
CA GLY A 164 -5.96 5.63 4.42
C GLY A 164 -5.67 7.11 4.61
N ILE A 165 -5.38 7.47 5.86
CA ILE A 165 -5.03 8.82 6.29
C ILE A 165 -3.62 8.86 6.88
N LEU A 166 -3.00 10.04 6.77
CA LEU A 166 -1.78 10.36 7.50
C LEU A 166 -2.13 11.18 8.72
N VAL A 167 -1.56 10.81 9.87
CA VAL A 167 -1.79 11.46 11.15
C VAL A 167 -0.55 12.30 11.52
N GLY A 168 -0.72 13.61 11.73
CA GLY A 168 0.36 14.51 12.14
C GLY A 168 1.07 15.22 10.98
N ILE A 169 0.36 15.51 9.88
CA ILE A 169 0.88 16.31 8.74
C ILE A 169 0.31 17.73 8.69
N GLY A 170 -0.31 18.18 9.78
CA GLY A 170 -0.96 19.50 9.91
C GLY A 170 -2.50 19.44 9.92
N GLU A 171 -3.08 18.24 9.79
CA GLU A 171 -4.52 18.06 9.85
C GLU A 171 -5.07 18.21 11.29
N SER A 172 -6.28 18.74 11.42
CA SER A 172 -6.99 18.79 12.70
C SER A 172 -7.71 17.47 13.01
N TRP A 173 -8.19 17.32 14.24
CA TRP A 173 -9.06 16.20 14.60
C TRP A 173 -10.33 16.12 13.75
N GLN A 174 -10.90 17.28 13.39
CA GLN A 174 -12.09 17.35 12.54
C GLN A 174 -11.80 16.84 11.12
N ASP A 175 -10.60 17.12 10.60
CA ASP A 175 -10.17 16.64 9.28
C ASP A 175 -10.01 15.11 9.28
N ARG A 176 -9.51 14.52 10.37
CA ARG A 176 -9.44 13.05 10.54
C ARG A 176 -10.84 12.43 10.48
N ILE A 177 -11.81 13.00 11.19
CA ILE A 177 -13.22 12.57 11.15
C ILE A 177 -13.76 12.64 9.72
N GLN A 178 -13.63 13.79 9.07
CA GLN A 178 -14.17 14.01 7.72
C GLN A 178 -13.55 13.05 6.70
N SER A 179 -12.24 12.81 6.80
CA SER A 179 -11.51 11.90 5.92
C SER A 179 -11.99 10.46 6.07
N ILE A 180 -12.10 9.96 7.30
CA ILE A 180 -12.59 8.60 7.58
C ILE A 180 -14.05 8.47 7.14
N GLN A 181 -14.91 9.46 7.39
CA GLN A 181 -16.29 9.46 6.92
C GLN A 181 -16.39 9.48 5.40
N ALA A 182 -15.52 10.21 4.70
CA ALA A 182 -15.48 10.21 3.24
C ALA A 182 -15.10 8.84 2.68
N ILE A 183 -14.09 8.19 3.28
CA ILE A 183 -13.70 6.82 2.93
C ILE A 183 -14.85 5.84 3.20
N SER A 184 -15.54 5.96 4.35
CA SER A 184 -16.71 5.13 4.66
C SER A 184 -17.80 5.27 3.59
N ARG A 185 -18.15 6.50 3.20
CA ARG A 185 -19.17 6.75 2.16
C ARG A 185 -18.80 6.12 0.82
N LEU A 186 -17.52 6.22 0.41
CA LEU A 186 -17.05 5.57 -0.82
C LEU A 186 -17.14 4.04 -0.73
N HIS A 187 -16.94 3.46 0.45
CA HIS A 187 -17.16 2.03 0.65
C HIS A 187 -18.65 1.67 0.64
N ASP A 188 -19.51 2.48 1.26
CA ASP A 188 -20.96 2.24 1.25
C ASP A 188 -21.53 2.31 -0.19
N GLU A 189 -20.99 3.20 -1.03
CA GLU A 189 -21.42 3.36 -2.41
C GLU A 189 -20.89 2.25 -3.35
N HIS A 190 -19.63 1.86 -3.22
CA HIS A 190 -18.96 0.99 -4.20
C HIS A 190 -18.50 -0.38 -3.63
N GLY A 191 -18.47 -0.56 -2.32
CA GLY A 191 -18.15 -1.82 -1.65
C GLY A 191 -16.73 -2.35 -1.85
N HIS A 192 -15.80 -1.52 -2.34
CA HIS A 192 -14.51 -1.92 -2.92
C HIS A 192 -13.29 -1.71 -2.00
N ILE A 193 -13.38 -0.80 -1.03
CA ILE A 193 -12.28 -0.56 -0.08
C ILE A 193 -12.07 -1.81 0.79
N GLN A 194 -10.84 -2.30 0.82
CA GLN A 194 -10.46 -3.48 1.59
C GLN A 194 -9.95 -3.13 2.99
N GLU A 195 -9.10 -2.10 3.05
CA GLU A 195 -8.41 -1.66 4.25
C GLU A 195 -8.24 -0.15 4.25
N VAL A 196 -8.24 0.42 5.45
CA VAL A 196 -7.96 1.83 5.72
C VAL A 196 -6.76 1.93 6.64
N ILE A 197 -5.69 2.53 6.14
CA ILE A 197 -4.44 2.71 6.86
C ILE A 197 -4.54 3.95 7.76
N VAL A 198 -4.28 3.78 9.06
CA VAL A 198 -4.00 4.89 9.98
C VAL A 198 -2.49 4.95 10.17
N GLN A 199 -1.83 5.76 9.35
CA GLN A 199 -0.37 5.85 9.34
C GLN A 199 0.10 7.12 10.07
N PRO A 200 0.99 7.01 11.07
CA PRO A 200 1.62 8.18 11.65
C PRO A 200 2.57 8.84 10.65
N PHE A 201 2.65 10.16 10.72
CA PHE A 201 3.76 10.90 10.16
C PHE A 201 5.07 10.52 10.87
N ASP A 202 6.12 10.32 10.06
CA ASP A 202 7.48 10.11 10.52
C ASP A 202 8.38 11.15 9.85
N PRO A 203 9.03 12.06 10.62
CA PRO A 203 9.93 13.09 10.11
C PRO A 203 11.17 12.48 9.46
N LYS A 204 11.55 13.03 8.30
CA LYS A 204 12.65 12.47 7.50
C LYS A 204 13.69 13.55 7.20
N PRO A 205 14.99 13.27 7.42
CA PRO A 205 16.06 14.18 7.03
C PRO A 205 15.95 14.59 5.55
N GLY A 206 16.24 15.86 5.26
CA GLY A 206 16.18 16.40 3.90
C GLY A 206 14.78 16.80 3.41
N THR A 207 13.74 16.59 4.22
CA THR A 207 12.38 17.05 3.93
C THR A 207 12.08 18.39 4.62
N ALA A 208 11.16 19.18 4.07
CA ALA A 208 10.76 20.46 4.67
C ALA A 208 10.09 20.28 6.05
N MET A 209 9.47 19.11 6.29
CA MET A 209 8.90 18.74 7.59
C MET A 209 9.85 17.93 8.49
N SER A 210 11.16 17.93 8.22
CA SER A 210 12.14 17.14 8.99
C SER A 210 12.17 17.44 10.49
N THR A 211 11.76 18.64 10.91
CA THR A 211 11.67 19.08 12.31
C THR A 211 10.25 19.09 12.88
N HIS A 212 9.26 18.72 12.08
CA HIS A 212 7.87 18.66 12.53
C HIS A 212 7.71 17.50 13.54
N PRO A 213 6.90 17.65 14.62
CA PRO A 213 6.76 16.58 15.61
C PRO A 213 6.04 15.35 15.04
N ARG A 214 6.39 14.17 15.56
CA ARG A 214 5.58 12.95 15.37
C ARG A 214 4.25 13.10 16.12
N PRO A 215 3.15 12.53 15.63
CA PRO A 215 1.92 12.42 16.41
C PRO A 215 2.18 11.59 17.67
N GLU A 216 1.46 11.89 18.75
CA GLU A 216 1.60 11.13 19.99
C GLU A 216 0.93 9.75 19.85
N ARG A 217 1.30 8.82 20.73
CA ARG A 217 0.65 7.49 20.78
C ARG A 217 -0.86 7.61 20.95
N GLU A 218 -1.32 8.54 21.81
CA GLU A 218 -2.74 8.73 22.08
C GLU A 218 -3.49 9.27 20.85
N ASP A 219 -2.85 10.10 20.00
CA ASP A 219 -3.43 10.53 18.73
C ASP A 219 -3.77 9.34 17.83
N LEU A 220 -2.85 8.38 17.72
CA LEU A 220 -3.04 7.19 16.92
C LEU A 220 -4.11 6.27 17.51
N VAL A 221 -4.06 6.02 18.82
CA VAL A 221 -5.08 5.22 19.52
C VAL A 221 -6.48 5.80 19.33
N ARG A 222 -6.64 7.12 19.50
CA ARG A 222 -7.93 7.79 19.27
C ARG A 222 -8.37 7.71 17.82
N THR A 223 -7.45 7.87 16.87
CA THR A 223 -7.75 7.81 15.43
C THR A 223 -8.13 6.39 14.99
N VAL A 224 -7.49 5.36 15.54
CA VAL A 224 -7.85 3.96 15.29
C VAL A 224 -9.23 3.61 15.86
N ARG A 225 -9.56 4.07 17.09
CA ARG A 225 -10.92 3.91 17.65
C ARG A 225 -11.96 4.56 16.76
N LEU A 226 -11.70 5.79 16.31
CA LEU A 226 -12.57 6.52 15.39
C LEU A 226 -12.75 5.77 14.06
N ALA A 227 -11.66 5.28 13.46
CA ALA A 227 -11.71 4.48 12.24
C ALA A 227 -12.56 3.23 12.45
N ARG A 228 -12.38 2.52 13.56
CA ARG A 228 -13.15 1.30 13.84
C ARG A 228 -14.63 1.57 14.08
N GLU A 229 -14.98 2.71 14.68
CA GLU A 229 -16.36 3.13 14.91
C GLU A 229 -17.08 3.52 13.62
N LEU A 230 -16.41 4.29 12.76
CA LEU A 230 -17.02 4.85 11.55
C LEU A 230 -17.00 3.91 10.35
N LEU A 231 -15.97 3.06 10.20
CA LEU A 231 -15.85 2.18 9.05
C LEU A 231 -16.73 0.94 9.20
N PRO A 232 -17.33 0.43 8.10
CA PRO A 232 -17.99 -0.86 8.08
C PRO A 232 -17.09 -1.99 8.60
N ARG A 233 -17.67 -2.96 9.30
CA ARG A 233 -16.90 -4.01 10.02
C ARG A 233 -16.03 -4.84 9.10
N GLU A 234 -16.43 -5.01 7.84
CA GLU A 234 -15.64 -5.72 6.85
C GLU A 234 -14.38 -4.94 6.44
N VAL A 235 -14.36 -3.61 6.50
CA VAL A 235 -13.18 -2.82 6.18
C VAL A 235 -12.16 -2.96 7.30
N ALA A 236 -10.98 -3.46 6.95
CA ALA A 236 -9.88 -3.62 7.90
C ALA A 236 -9.31 -2.26 8.31
N VAL A 237 -8.90 -2.14 9.55
CA VAL A 237 -8.17 -0.97 10.05
C VAL A 237 -6.71 -1.38 10.18
N GLN A 238 -5.90 -0.87 9.25
CA GLN A 238 -4.49 -1.19 9.14
C GLN A 238 -3.65 -0.19 9.94
N VAL A 239 -2.66 -0.71 10.67
CA VAL A 239 -1.61 0.10 11.32
C VAL A 239 -0.21 -0.44 10.99
N PRO A 240 0.73 0.41 10.53
CA PRO A 240 2.07 -0.04 10.13
C PRO A 240 2.96 -0.33 11.35
N PRO A 241 3.38 -1.59 11.58
CA PRO A 241 4.07 -1.99 12.81
C PRO A 241 5.54 -1.52 12.85
N ASN A 242 6.10 -1.06 11.73
CA ASN A 242 7.42 -0.42 11.68
C ASN A 242 7.39 1.05 12.15
N LEU A 243 6.22 1.71 12.15
CA LEU A 243 6.09 3.13 12.49
C LEU A 243 5.47 3.39 13.86
N ALA A 244 4.74 2.43 14.42
CA ALA A 244 4.15 2.52 15.74
C ALA A 244 4.08 1.14 16.41
N ASP A 245 4.14 1.13 17.74
CA ASP A 245 3.87 -0.08 18.54
C ASP A 245 2.44 -0.57 18.24
N PRO A 246 2.26 -1.77 17.66
CA PRO A 246 0.96 -2.22 17.20
C PRO A 246 0.02 -2.60 18.35
N LEU A 247 0.53 -2.98 19.52
CA LEU A 247 -0.30 -3.55 20.58
C LEU A 247 -1.39 -2.57 21.07
N PRO A 248 -1.10 -1.31 21.46
CA PRO A 248 -2.12 -0.35 21.85
C PRO A 248 -3.12 -0.04 20.73
N LEU A 249 -2.68 -0.12 19.47
CA LEU A 249 -3.53 0.16 18.31
C LEU A 249 -4.47 -1.01 17.99
N ILE A 250 -4.02 -2.25 18.17
CA ILE A 250 -4.85 -3.45 18.07
C ILE A 250 -5.93 -3.45 19.16
N GLU A 251 -5.56 -3.07 20.38
CA GLU A 251 -6.50 -2.88 21.51
C GLU A 251 -7.51 -1.77 21.22
N ALA A 252 -7.09 -0.74 20.48
CA ALA A 252 -7.95 0.35 20.03
C ALA A 252 -8.93 -0.03 18.91
N GLY A 253 -8.69 -1.14 18.19
CA GLY A 253 -9.58 -1.62 17.14
C GLY A 253 -8.91 -2.04 15.84
N ALA A 254 -7.61 -1.80 15.68
CA ALA A 254 -6.88 -2.30 14.51
C ALA A 254 -6.94 -3.82 14.42
N ASP A 255 -6.99 -4.33 13.20
CA ASP A 255 -7.08 -5.76 12.90
C ASP A 255 -6.15 -6.21 11.76
N ASP A 256 -5.39 -5.27 11.18
CA ASP A 256 -4.40 -5.55 10.14
C ASP A 256 -3.09 -4.77 10.37
N LEU A 257 -1.96 -5.40 10.10
CA LEU A 257 -0.61 -4.81 10.21
C LEU A 257 -0.02 -4.37 8.86
N GLY A 258 -0.77 -4.57 7.78
CA GLY A 258 -0.33 -4.26 6.42
C GLY A 258 0.68 -5.25 5.88
N GLY A 259 1.35 -4.81 4.82
CA GLY A 259 2.47 -5.53 4.24
C GLY A 259 3.75 -5.34 5.07
N ILE A 260 4.46 -6.44 5.34
CA ILE A 260 5.81 -6.44 5.89
C ILE A 260 6.74 -7.17 4.92
N SER A 261 7.99 -6.72 4.82
CA SER A 261 8.98 -7.35 3.94
C SER A 261 10.12 -7.99 4.74
N PRO A 262 10.47 -9.27 4.46
CA PRO A 262 11.65 -9.90 5.02
C PRO A 262 12.96 -9.49 4.32
N ILE A 263 12.88 -8.87 3.13
CA ILE A 263 14.02 -8.62 2.23
C ILE A 263 14.20 -7.13 1.96
N THR A 264 13.15 -6.50 1.43
CA THR A 264 13.22 -5.13 0.91
C THR A 264 12.99 -4.11 2.02
N ARG A 265 13.66 -2.96 1.93
CA ARG A 265 13.41 -1.84 2.84
C ARG A 265 12.13 -1.12 2.45
N ASP A 266 11.48 -0.50 3.43
CA ASP A 266 10.43 0.49 3.15
C ASP A 266 11.10 1.75 2.57
N GLU A 267 11.07 1.96 1.26
CA GLU A 267 11.65 3.18 0.66
C GLU A 267 10.80 4.43 0.89
N ILE A 268 9.54 4.27 1.32
CA ILE A 268 8.71 5.40 1.74
C ILE A 268 9.14 5.87 3.12
N ASN A 269 9.45 4.96 4.04
CA ASN A 269 9.97 5.25 5.38
C ASN A 269 11.33 4.56 5.65
N PRO A 270 12.41 5.01 4.98
CA PRO A 270 13.70 4.30 4.96
C PRO A 270 14.39 4.18 6.32
N ASN A 271 13.99 5.01 7.29
CA ASN A 271 14.52 5.00 8.66
C ASN A 271 13.78 4.03 9.59
N SER A 272 12.73 3.35 9.12
CA SER A 272 11.86 2.48 9.91
C SER A 272 11.83 1.07 9.34
N SER A 273 12.71 0.21 9.87
CA SER A 273 12.85 -1.18 9.41
C SER A 273 11.60 -2.02 9.70
N TRP A 274 11.32 -2.98 8.81
CA TRP A 274 10.24 -3.95 9.03
C TRP A 274 10.53 -4.83 10.26
N PRO A 275 9.55 -5.06 11.14
CA PRO A 275 9.69 -6.05 12.21
C PRO A 275 9.73 -7.46 11.63
N ARG A 276 10.44 -8.37 12.30
CA ARG A 276 10.43 -9.79 11.90
C ARG A 276 9.12 -10.45 12.32
N GLU A 277 8.67 -11.44 11.56
CA GLU A 277 7.43 -12.17 11.88
C GLU A 277 7.49 -12.80 13.28
N GLU A 278 8.64 -13.35 13.69
CA GLU A 278 8.85 -13.94 14.99
C GLU A 278 8.79 -12.91 16.13
N GLU A 279 9.15 -11.66 15.87
CA GLU A 279 9.04 -10.55 16.83
C GLU A 279 7.58 -10.18 17.03
N LEU A 280 6.82 -10.07 15.93
CA LEU A 280 5.37 -9.82 15.97
C LEU A 280 4.63 -10.95 16.70
N LYS A 281 4.95 -12.23 16.43
CA LYS A 281 4.35 -13.37 17.14
C LYS A 281 4.61 -13.33 18.65
N ARG A 282 5.82 -12.90 19.05
CA ARG A 282 6.20 -12.76 20.46
C ARG A 282 5.49 -11.58 21.13
N SER A 283 5.44 -10.42 20.48
CA SER A 283 4.81 -9.21 21.05
C SER A 283 3.28 -9.30 21.07
N LEU A 284 2.68 -10.01 20.10
CA LEU A 284 1.24 -10.18 19.96
C LEU A 284 0.76 -11.57 20.38
N PHE A 285 1.40 -12.20 21.36
CA PHE A 285 1.11 -13.57 21.80
C PHE A 285 -0.35 -13.80 22.26
N ALA A 286 -1.07 -12.74 22.63
CA ALA A 286 -2.49 -12.78 22.99
C ALA A 286 -3.45 -12.81 21.77
N TYR A 287 -2.91 -12.62 20.55
CA TYR A 287 -3.65 -12.55 19.30
C TYR A 287 -3.27 -13.69 18.35
N GLU A 288 -4.20 -14.05 17.46
CA GLU A 288 -3.93 -15.03 16.40
C GLU A 288 -3.41 -14.30 15.16
N LEU A 289 -2.08 -14.24 15.01
CA LEU A 289 -1.46 -13.63 13.84
C LEU A 289 -1.59 -14.54 12.60
N LYS A 290 -2.12 -14.01 11.50
CA LYS A 290 -2.34 -14.76 10.25
C LYS A 290 -1.83 -13.99 9.04
N GLU A 291 -1.11 -14.68 8.18
CA GLU A 291 -0.76 -14.14 6.88
C GLU A 291 -1.99 -14.15 5.94
N ARG A 292 -2.24 -13.03 5.27
CA ARG A 292 -3.24 -12.87 4.21
C ARG A 292 -2.54 -12.62 2.87
N LEU A 293 -3.31 -12.71 1.78
CA LEU A 293 -2.89 -12.22 0.47
C LEU A 293 -3.07 -10.68 0.39
N PRO A 294 -2.47 -10.01 -0.62
CA PRO A 294 -2.72 -8.59 -0.87
C PRO A 294 -4.19 -8.27 -1.17
N VAL A 295 -4.99 -9.28 -1.58
CA VAL A 295 -6.44 -9.19 -1.72
C VAL A 295 -7.16 -9.92 -0.59
N TYR A 296 -8.17 -9.28 0.00
CA TYR A 296 -8.91 -9.84 1.14
C TYR A 296 -9.89 -10.95 0.72
N PRO A 297 -10.18 -11.93 1.60
CA PRO A 297 -11.04 -13.09 1.30
C PRO A 297 -12.39 -12.76 0.66
N ARG A 298 -13.02 -11.63 1.05
CA ARG A 298 -14.30 -11.23 0.46
C ARG A 298 -14.20 -10.90 -1.03
N PHE A 299 -13.09 -10.30 -1.46
CA PHE A 299 -12.88 -9.91 -2.84
C PHE A 299 -12.39 -11.08 -3.70
N ILE A 300 -11.69 -12.04 -3.10
CA ILE A 300 -11.43 -13.35 -3.72
C ILE A 300 -12.77 -14.03 -4.03
N ARG A 301 -13.68 -14.13 -3.05
CA ARG A 301 -15.01 -14.74 -3.26
C ARG A 301 -15.87 -14.01 -4.29
N ARG A 302 -15.77 -12.67 -4.36
CA ARG A 302 -16.46 -11.87 -5.38
C ARG A 302 -15.79 -11.93 -6.77
N GLY A 303 -14.57 -12.44 -6.87
CA GLY A 303 -13.80 -12.46 -8.12
C GLY A 303 -13.37 -11.09 -8.63
N TRP A 304 -13.23 -10.11 -7.72
CA TRP A 304 -12.93 -8.70 -8.02
C TRP A 304 -11.43 -8.43 -8.25
N HIS A 305 -10.56 -9.32 -7.78
CA HIS A 305 -9.15 -9.30 -8.16
C HIS A 305 -8.97 -9.54 -9.66
N GLY A 306 -7.84 -9.06 -10.18
CA GLY A 306 -7.52 -9.09 -11.59
C GLY A 306 -7.65 -10.48 -12.22
N SER A 307 -8.22 -10.54 -13.42
CA SER A 307 -8.48 -11.79 -14.13
C SER A 307 -7.23 -12.66 -14.34
N LYS A 308 -6.05 -12.05 -14.54
CA LYS A 308 -4.76 -12.72 -14.70
C LYS A 308 -4.20 -13.26 -13.38
N THR A 309 -4.60 -12.69 -12.24
CA THR A 309 -4.18 -13.14 -10.90
C THR A 309 -4.95 -14.36 -10.40
N ARG A 310 -6.04 -14.77 -11.08
CA ARG A 310 -7.00 -15.74 -10.54
C ARG A 310 -6.40 -17.09 -10.22
N ARG A 311 -5.61 -17.64 -11.14
CA ARG A 311 -4.94 -18.94 -10.95
C ARG A 311 -4.00 -18.90 -9.75
N LEU A 312 -3.17 -17.87 -9.67
CA LEU A 312 -2.19 -17.72 -8.59
C LEU A 312 -2.90 -17.49 -7.25
N THR A 313 -3.92 -16.63 -7.20
CA THR A 313 -4.74 -16.40 -6.01
C THR A 313 -5.35 -17.70 -5.49
N ALA A 314 -5.91 -18.54 -6.37
CA ALA A 314 -6.48 -19.83 -5.98
C ALA A 314 -5.42 -20.82 -5.45
N ALA A 315 -4.19 -20.78 -5.97
CA ALA A 315 -3.09 -21.61 -5.48
C ALA A 315 -2.61 -21.15 -4.08
N LEU A 316 -2.50 -19.84 -3.88
CA LEU A 316 -1.97 -19.24 -2.66
C LEU A 316 -3.01 -19.12 -1.53
N ALA A 317 -4.30 -19.04 -1.85
CA ALA A 317 -5.36 -18.91 -0.86
C ALA A 317 -5.72 -20.27 -0.23
N SER A 318 -5.99 -20.24 1.06
CA SER A 318 -6.60 -21.31 1.84
C SER A 318 -8.15 -21.27 1.70
N GLU A 319 -8.87 -22.24 2.26
CA GLU A 319 -10.34 -22.28 2.23
C GLU A 319 -11.00 -21.03 2.82
N ASP A 320 -10.37 -20.41 3.83
CA ASP A 320 -10.84 -19.17 4.44
C ASP A 320 -10.43 -17.90 3.67
N GLY A 321 -9.71 -18.06 2.56
CA GLY A 321 -9.18 -17.00 1.70
C GLY A 321 -7.89 -16.33 2.22
N LEU A 322 -7.36 -16.74 3.36
CA LEU A 322 -6.05 -16.28 3.86
C LEU A 322 -4.90 -17.03 3.17
N ARG A 323 -3.65 -16.62 3.42
CA ARG A 323 -2.50 -17.29 2.81
C ARG A 323 -2.43 -18.75 3.30
N ARG A 324 -2.39 -19.67 2.35
CA ARG A 324 -2.11 -21.09 2.60
C ARG A 324 -0.72 -21.19 3.22
N LYS A 325 -0.61 -21.91 4.34
CA LYS A 325 0.71 -22.23 4.91
C LYS A 325 1.55 -22.95 3.85
N SER A 326 2.75 -22.45 3.60
CA SER A 326 3.76 -23.20 2.88
C SER A 326 3.93 -24.55 3.61
N ILE A 327 3.63 -25.66 2.92
CA ILE A 327 4.07 -26.98 3.38
C ILE A 327 5.57 -26.94 3.16
N SER A 328 6.31 -26.54 4.20
CA SER A 328 7.75 -26.68 4.21
C SER A 328 8.06 -28.13 3.86
N SER A 329 8.80 -28.34 2.77
CA SER A 329 9.36 -29.64 2.39
C SER A 329 10.39 -30.18 3.41
N ARG A 330 10.44 -29.61 4.63
CA ARG A 330 11.29 -30.04 5.75
C ARG A 330 10.57 -30.76 6.88
N GLU A 331 9.28 -31.11 6.75
CA GLU A 331 8.60 -32.00 7.73
C GLU A 331 8.67 -33.50 7.37
N TRP A 332 9.51 -33.87 6.41
CA TRP A 332 9.79 -35.28 6.07
C TRP A 332 11.26 -35.62 6.26
N TRP A 333 11.79 -35.60 7.49
CA TRP A 333 12.94 -36.42 7.91
C TRP A 333 12.92 -36.62 9.42
#